data_AF-A0A7K7VLW4-F1
#
_entry.id   AF-A0A7K7VLW4-F1
#
_cell.length_a   1.000
_cell.length_b   1.000
_cell.length_c   1.000
_cell.angle_alpha   90.00
_cell.angle_beta   90.00
_cell.angle_gamma   90.00
#
_symmetry.space_group_name_H-M   'P 1'
#
loop_
_entity.id
_entity.type
_entity.pdbx_description
1 polymer ?
#
loop_
_entity_poly.entity_id
_entity_poly.type
_entity_poly.pdbx_seq_one_letter_code
_entity_poly.pdbx_strand_id
1 'polypeptide(L)'
;MVHVNVLKKCTCVLVVLLVALTVCLWRETRRSYYVPFKSDADDLQVPRSLGKWTAVKSQDFLHEAALLSKQHKVKGIASVSVDKTKKAADSVKVWDKDSSSKNLIPRLQKVRKNYLSMNKYNVTYGGKRNAAKLSPEKLLCELRDRVDVTMIQGSDDPFNTSAWRRLLPRRSLNETLGRLGRCAVVSSAGSLKSSHLGPEIDSHDAVLRFNGAPTKGFQEDVGEKTTVRLVNSQLVTVEEQQFLADALYGAGTLIVWDPAPYHARVAEWYRKPDYKFFENYKKYRIKHPEQPFYILNPKMQWQLWDILQENSLEHIQPNPPSSGMLGIVIMMSLCDEVHVYEFLPSKRQTDVCHYYQKFHDRACTMGAYHPLLFEKNLVKHINQGTDGDIYTHGRVTLPGFRNVHC
;
A
#
# COMPACT_ATOMS: atom_id res chain seq x y z
N MET A 1 -29.35 61.75 3.94
CA MET A 1 -28.65 60.92 4.95
C MET A 1 -29.12 59.45 5.01
N VAL A 2 -30.22 59.07 4.34
CA VAL A 2 -30.80 57.69 4.41
C VAL A 2 -30.12 56.68 3.47
N HIS A 3 -29.66 57.10 2.28
CA HIS A 3 -29.05 56.19 1.29
C HIS A 3 -27.69 55.59 1.71
N VAL A 4 -26.89 56.32 2.50
CA VAL A 4 -25.57 55.85 2.96
C VAL A 4 -25.71 54.70 3.97
N ASN A 5 -26.80 54.69 4.75
CA ASN A 5 -27.05 53.67 5.77
C ASN A 5 -27.55 52.35 5.17
N VAL A 6 -28.28 52.41 4.05
CA VAL A 6 -28.72 51.22 3.30
C VAL A 6 -27.52 50.59 2.59
N LEU A 7 -26.66 51.41 1.96
CA LEU A 7 -25.46 50.91 1.29
C LEU A 7 -24.52 50.18 2.27
N LYS A 8 -24.23 50.77 3.44
CA LYS A 8 -23.42 50.13 4.49
C LYS A 8 -24.01 48.81 4.99
N LYS A 9 -25.34 48.73 5.15
CA LYS A 9 -26.02 47.49 5.54
C LYS A 9 -25.92 46.42 4.45
N CYS A 10 -26.11 46.78 3.19
CA CYS A 10 -25.93 45.86 2.06
C CYS A 10 -24.48 45.36 1.94
N THR A 11 -23.49 46.23 2.14
CA THR A 11 -22.07 45.83 2.12
C THR A 11 -21.73 44.86 3.26
N CYS A 12 -22.23 45.09 4.47
CA CYS A 12 -22.05 44.16 5.59
C CYS A 12 -22.67 42.78 5.30
N VAL A 13 -23.87 42.73 4.72
CA VAL A 13 -24.53 41.46 4.37
C VAL A 13 -23.74 40.71 3.30
N LEU A 14 -23.23 41.41 2.28
CA LEU A 14 -22.37 40.81 1.25
C LEU A 14 -21.07 40.25 1.82
N VAL A 15 -20.43 40.95 2.76
CA VAL A 15 -19.21 40.46 3.42
C VAL A 15 -19.50 39.22 4.25
N VAL A 16 -20.60 39.19 5.01
CA VAL A 16 -20.99 38.00 5.79
C VAL A 16 -21.28 36.81 4.89
N LEU A 17 -21.96 37.01 3.75
CA LEU A 17 -22.21 35.96 2.76
C LEU A 17 -20.92 35.44 2.13
N LEU A 18 -19.96 36.32 1.80
CA LEU A 18 -18.65 35.91 1.27
C LEU A 18 -17.83 35.13 2.30
N VAL A 19 -17.85 35.53 3.58
CA VAL A 19 -17.19 34.79 4.66
C VAL A 19 -17.88 33.43 4.87
N ALA A 20 -19.22 33.38 4.85
CA ALA A 20 -19.94 32.12 4.96
C ALA A 20 -19.64 31.18 3.78
N LEU A 21 -19.62 31.70 2.55
CA LEU A 21 -19.29 30.93 1.35
C LEU A 21 -17.84 30.44 1.36
N THR A 22 -16.89 31.25 1.79
CA THR A 22 -15.48 30.83 1.91
C THR A 22 -15.31 29.77 3.00
N VAL A 23 -16.00 29.89 4.14
CA VAL A 23 -16.03 28.86 5.18
C VAL A 23 -16.70 27.58 4.69
N CYS A 24 -17.81 27.67 3.95
CA CYS A 24 -18.49 26.51 3.35
C CYS A 24 -17.61 25.82 2.31
N LEU A 25 -17.00 26.57 1.39
CA LEU A 25 -16.08 26.03 0.38
C LEU A 25 -14.82 25.43 1.02
N TRP A 26 -14.31 26.04 2.09
CA TRP A 26 -13.20 25.49 2.89
C TRP A 26 -13.60 24.20 3.62
N ARG A 27 -14.83 24.12 4.12
CA ARG A 27 -15.39 22.91 4.75
C ARG A 27 -15.66 21.80 3.73
N GLU A 28 -16.15 22.13 2.54
CA GLU A 28 -16.38 21.22 1.42
C GLU A 28 -15.05 20.63 0.90
N THR A 29 -14.04 21.48 0.72
CA THR A 29 -12.69 21.03 0.34
C THR A 29 -12.06 20.14 1.41
N ARG A 30 -12.27 20.40 2.71
CA ARG A 30 -11.86 19.46 3.77
C ARG A 30 -12.67 18.15 3.78
N ARG A 31 -13.97 18.18 3.47
CA ARG A 31 -14.82 16.99 3.34
C ARG A 31 -14.39 16.07 2.19
N SER A 32 -13.86 16.64 1.10
CA SER A 32 -13.29 15.85 0.00
C SER A 32 -12.03 15.06 0.42
N TYR A 33 -11.39 15.41 1.54
CA TYR A 33 -10.27 14.66 2.15
C TYR A 33 -10.71 13.77 3.33
N TYR A 34 -11.96 13.87 3.77
CA TYR A 34 -12.49 13.15 4.94
C TYR A 34 -13.97 12.79 4.74
N VAL A 35 -14.21 11.50 4.47
CA VAL A 35 -15.54 10.88 4.62
C VAL A 35 -15.49 9.94 5.83
N PRO A 36 -16.05 10.34 6.98
CA PRO A 36 -16.24 9.44 8.12
C PRO A 36 -17.36 8.44 7.83
N PHE A 37 -17.15 7.19 8.24
CA PHE A 37 -18.08 6.10 8.12
C PHE A 37 -19.27 6.26 9.10
N LYS A 38 -20.49 6.08 8.58
CA LYS A 38 -21.68 5.77 9.38
C LYS A 38 -21.95 4.27 9.16
N SER A 39 -21.94 3.50 10.25
CA SER A 39 -22.33 2.10 10.24
C SER A 39 -23.86 2.02 10.22
N ASP A 40 -24.46 1.73 9.07
CA ASP A 40 -25.85 1.26 9.03
C ASP A 40 -25.86 -0.22 9.40
N ALA A 41 -25.89 -0.48 10.70
CA ALA A 41 -26.29 -1.75 11.29
C ALA A 41 -27.60 -1.48 12.05
N ASP A 42 -28.67 -1.25 11.29
CA ASP A 42 -30.07 -1.46 11.68
C ASP A 42 -30.95 -0.96 10.53
N ASP A 43 -31.13 -1.81 9.52
CA ASP A 43 -32.42 -1.87 8.81
C ASP A 43 -32.43 -3.11 7.90
N LEU A 44 -32.95 -4.21 8.43
CA LEU A 44 -33.51 -5.31 7.66
C LEU A 44 -34.52 -6.03 8.56
N GLN A 45 -35.63 -5.34 8.85
CA GLN A 45 -36.86 -6.00 9.22
C GLN A 45 -37.35 -6.81 8.02
N VAL A 46 -37.25 -8.14 8.11
CA VAL A 46 -37.89 -9.07 7.17
C VAL A 46 -39.34 -9.28 7.61
N PRO A 47 -40.36 -9.03 6.76
CA PRO A 47 -41.73 -9.37 7.08
C PRO A 47 -41.92 -10.89 7.11
N ARG A 48 -42.49 -11.39 8.21
CA ARG A 48 -43.02 -12.75 8.32
C ARG A 48 -44.17 -12.93 7.33
N SER A 49 -44.01 -13.82 6.36
CA SER A 49 -45.14 -14.60 5.84
C SER A 49 -44.71 -16.06 5.67
N LEU A 50 -45.45 -16.91 6.38
CA LEU A 50 -45.24 -18.34 6.50
C LEU A 50 -46.00 -19.01 5.34
N GLY A 51 -45.28 -19.54 4.36
CA GLY A 51 -45.82 -20.39 3.30
C GLY A 51 -45.00 -21.67 3.22
N LYS A 52 -45.55 -22.76 3.76
CA LYS A 52 -45.00 -24.12 3.67
C LYS A 52 -44.68 -24.45 2.21
N TRP A 53 -43.61 -25.22 1.97
CA TRP A 53 -43.70 -26.51 1.27
C TRP A 53 -42.46 -27.37 1.52
N THR A 54 -42.70 -28.66 1.39
CA THR A 54 -42.03 -29.85 1.91
C THR A 54 -40.69 -30.21 1.27
N ALA A 55 -39.88 -30.92 2.05
CA ALA A 55 -38.69 -31.64 1.60
C ALA A 55 -39.02 -32.76 0.61
N VAL A 56 -38.17 -32.94 -0.41
CA VAL A 56 -37.95 -34.20 -1.11
C VAL A 56 -36.46 -34.39 -1.34
N LYS A 57 -35.99 -35.59 -1.03
CA LYS A 57 -34.63 -36.12 -1.16
C LYS A 57 -34.70 -37.25 -2.19
N SER A 58 -33.86 -37.24 -3.21
CA SER A 58 -33.30 -38.41 -3.94
C SER A 58 -32.58 -37.90 -5.20
N GLN A 59 -31.27 -38.09 -5.37
CA GLN A 59 -30.60 -39.30 -5.88
C GLN A 59 -30.86 -39.58 -7.38
N ASP A 60 -29.77 -39.97 -8.06
CA ASP A 60 -29.62 -40.38 -9.47
C ASP A 60 -29.35 -39.22 -10.46
N PHE A 61 -28.36 -39.22 -11.36
CA PHE A 61 -27.69 -40.29 -12.10
C PHE A 61 -26.21 -39.95 -12.40
N LEU A 62 -25.32 -40.91 -12.14
CA LEU A 62 -23.99 -41.07 -12.74
C LEU A 62 -24.00 -42.42 -13.46
N HIS A 63 -23.93 -42.43 -14.81
CA HIS A 63 -23.21 -43.40 -15.65
C HIS A 63 -23.68 -43.40 -17.12
N GLU A 64 -22.73 -43.18 -18.04
CA GLU A 64 -22.39 -44.01 -19.24
C GLU A 64 -21.44 -43.20 -20.15
N ALA A 65 -20.13 -43.47 -20.14
CA ALA A 65 -19.39 -44.38 -21.04
C ALA A 65 -19.33 -43.86 -22.50
N ALA A 66 -18.21 -43.27 -22.96
CA ALA A 66 -16.99 -43.94 -23.41
C ALA A 66 -17.23 -45.05 -24.46
N LEU A 67 -17.18 -44.71 -25.75
CA LEU A 67 -16.82 -45.59 -26.87
C LEU A 67 -16.86 -44.79 -28.18
N LEU A 68 -15.71 -44.58 -28.82
CA LEU A 68 -15.52 -44.59 -30.28
C LEU A 68 -14.05 -44.25 -30.63
N SER A 69 -13.19 -45.25 -30.48
CA SER A 69 -11.96 -45.34 -31.27
C SER A 69 -12.25 -46.18 -32.50
N LYS A 70 -12.07 -45.64 -33.71
CA LYS A 70 -11.75 -46.45 -34.88
C LYS A 70 -10.98 -45.64 -35.92
N GLN A 71 -9.95 -46.30 -36.41
CA GLN A 71 -8.89 -45.85 -37.31
C GLN A 71 -9.41 -45.38 -38.67
N HIS A 72 -8.80 -44.33 -39.21
CA HIS A 72 -8.49 -44.27 -40.64
C HIS A 72 -7.07 -43.76 -40.83
N LYS A 73 -6.27 -44.56 -41.55
CA LYS A 73 -4.91 -44.28 -41.98
C LYS A 73 -4.92 -44.45 -43.50
N VAL A 74 -4.62 -43.40 -44.28
CA VAL A 74 -3.99 -43.52 -45.62
C VAL A 74 -3.42 -42.16 -46.07
N LYS A 75 -2.12 -42.24 -46.38
CA LYS A 75 -1.25 -41.53 -47.35
C LYS A 75 -1.04 -40.00 -47.24
N GLY A 76 0.24 -39.67 -47.34
CA GLY A 76 0.79 -38.33 -47.18
C GLY A 76 0.83 -37.52 -48.47
N ILE A 77 0.99 -36.22 -48.25
CA ILE A 77 1.42 -35.22 -49.23
C ILE A 77 2.48 -34.35 -48.52
N ALA A 78 3.46 -33.96 -49.31
CA ALA A 78 4.73 -33.39 -48.93
C ALA A 78 4.67 -32.01 -48.23
N SER A 79 5.71 -31.78 -47.42
CA SER A 79 6.34 -30.52 -47.01
C SER A 79 5.63 -29.19 -47.33
N VAL A 80 5.11 -28.52 -46.29
CA VAL A 80 4.96 -27.06 -46.23
C VAL A 80 5.34 -26.56 -44.83
N SER A 81 6.46 -25.82 -44.78
CA SER A 81 6.92 -24.89 -43.75
C SER A 81 6.52 -25.14 -42.28
N VAL A 82 7.38 -25.83 -41.53
CA VAL A 82 7.47 -25.72 -40.07
C VAL A 82 8.18 -24.39 -39.75
N ASP A 83 7.47 -23.26 -39.80
CA ASP A 83 8.07 -22.00 -39.33
C ASP A 83 7.11 -20.87 -38.90
N LYS A 84 5.82 -21.15 -38.65
CA LYS A 84 4.86 -20.10 -38.24
C LYS A 84 3.87 -20.46 -37.14
N THR A 85 4.13 -21.49 -36.34
CA THR A 85 3.26 -21.87 -35.20
C THR A 85 3.95 -21.85 -33.83
N LYS A 86 5.06 -21.09 -33.72
CA LYS A 86 5.70 -20.74 -32.43
C LYS A 86 5.64 -19.25 -32.10
N LYS A 87 4.67 -18.52 -32.66
CA LYS A 87 4.55 -17.07 -32.51
C LYS A 87 3.13 -16.61 -32.18
N ALA A 88 2.60 -17.15 -31.09
CA ALA A 88 1.49 -16.58 -30.32
C ALA A 88 1.40 -17.30 -28.97
N ALA A 89 2.46 -17.23 -28.17
CA ALA A 89 2.25 -17.33 -26.73
C ALA A 89 1.59 -16.00 -26.35
N ASP A 90 0.34 -16.05 -25.89
CA ASP A 90 -0.43 -14.88 -25.49
C ASP A 90 0.43 -13.93 -24.65
N SER A 91 0.76 -12.76 -25.19
CA SER A 91 1.55 -11.77 -24.46
C SER A 91 0.65 -11.16 -23.39
N VAL A 92 0.64 -11.76 -22.22
CA VAL A 92 -0.16 -11.32 -21.09
C VAL A 92 0.31 -9.93 -20.65
N LYS A 93 -0.62 -8.97 -20.62
CA LYS A 93 -0.29 -7.58 -20.24
C LYS A 93 -0.13 -7.47 -18.72
N VAL A 94 1.10 -7.24 -18.28
CA VAL A 94 1.46 -6.93 -16.88
C VAL A 94 2.02 -5.51 -16.76
N TRP A 95 2.41 -5.10 -15.55
CA TRP A 95 3.01 -3.79 -15.31
C TRP A 95 4.25 -3.56 -16.19
N ASP A 96 4.29 -2.42 -16.88
CA ASP A 96 5.43 -1.98 -17.66
C ASP A 96 6.46 -1.31 -16.73
N LYS A 97 7.64 -1.93 -16.58
CA LYS A 97 8.73 -1.42 -15.73
C LYS A 97 9.32 -0.10 -16.23
N ASP A 98 9.03 0.30 -17.47
CA ASP A 98 9.48 1.55 -18.08
C ASP A 98 8.40 2.64 -18.07
N SER A 99 7.30 2.42 -17.33
CA SER A 99 6.23 3.42 -17.17
C SER A 99 6.77 4.77 -16.70
N SER A 100 6.31 5.83 -17.34
CA SER A 100 6.66 7.21 -17.06
C SER A 100 5.42 8.07 -16.81
N SER A 101 5.62 9.33 -16.46
CA SER A 101 4.56 10.31 -16.30
C SER A 101 3.75 10.50 -17.58
N LYS A 102 4.32 10.23 -18.77
CA LYS A 102 3.60 10.26 -20.04
C LYS A 102 2.54 9.15 -20.14
N ASN A 103 2.70 8.06 -19.40
CA ASN A 103 1.75 6.95 -19.34
C ASN A 103 0.59 7.20 -18.35
N LEU A 104 0.67 8.25 -17.53
CA LEU A 104 -0.41 8.64 -16.61
C LEU A 104 -1.56 9.36 -17.34
N ILE A 105 -2.77 9.25 -16.81
CA ILE A 105 -3.91 10.05 -17.27
C ILE A 105 -3.65 11.56 -17.02
N PRO A 106 -4.21 12.48 -17.83
CA PRO A 106 -3.94 13.92 -17.72
C PRO A 106 -4.15 14.51 -16.32
N ARG A 107 -5.18 14.04 -15.60
CA ARG A 107 -5.43 14.43 -14.21
C ARG A 107 -4.23 14.14 -13.31
N LEU A 108 -3.66 12.93 -13.39
CA LEU A 108 -2.54 12.52 -12.55
C LEU A 108 -1.22 13.15 -12.99
N GLN A 109 -1.05 13.44 -14.29
CA GLN A 109 0.07 14.25 -14.76
C GLN A 109 0.06 15.64 -14.11
N LYS A 110 -1.10 16.29 -14.02
CA LYS A 110 -1.26 17.59 -13.35
C LYS A 110 -1.00 17.47 -11.85
N VAL A 111 -1.56 16.45 -11.19
CA VAL A 111 -1.32 16.21 -9.75
C VAL A 111 0.16 16.03 -9.45
N ARG A 112 0.89 15.24 -10.25
CA ARG A 112 2.35 15.09 -10.11
C ARG A 112 3.09 16.42 -10.26
N LYS A 113 2.76 17.22 -11.28
CA LYS A 113 3.36 18.56 -11.46
C LYS A 113 3.13 19.47 -10.26
N ASN A 114 1.94 19.41 -9.65
CA ASN A 114 1.63 20.18 -8.44
C ASN A 114 2.49 19.75 -7.26
N TYR A 115 2.69 18.44 -7.02
CA TYR A 115 3.55 17.97 -5.93
C TYR A 115 5.03 18.31 -6.15
N LEU A 116 5.51 18.21 -7.39
CA LEU A 116 6.85 18.68 -7.77
C LEU A 116 7.03 20.17 -7.46
N SER A 117 6.04 21.00 -7.79
CA SER A 117 6.08 22.44 -7.51
C SER A 117 5.97 22.77 -6.02
N MET A 118 5.21 21.98 -5.26
CA MET A 118 4.98 22.22 -3.84
C MET A 118 6.22 21.93 -3.00
N ASN A 119 6.98 20.89 -3.36
CA ASN A 119 8.19 20.43 -2.67
C ASN A 119 8.09 20.51 -1.14
N LYS A 120 7.00 19.97 -0.58
CA LYS A 120 6.60 20.13 0.83
C LYS A 120 7.73 19.81 1.82
N TYR A 121 8.59 18.86 1.48
CA TYR A 121 9.65 18.35 2.35
C TYR A 121 11.03 18.95 2.05
N ASN A 122 11.10 19.99 1.21
CA ASN A 122 12.34 20.67 0.80
C ASN A 122 13.38 19.70 0.22
N VAL A 123 12.95 18.78 -0.64
CA VAL A 123 13.83 17.83 -1.31
C VAL A 123 14.76 18.57 -2.27
N THR A 124 16.06 18.42 -2.07
CA THR A 124 17.13 18.96 -2.92
C THR A 124 18.04 17.81 -3.34
N TYR A 125 17.61 17.07 -4.35
CA TYR A 125 18.35 15.91 -4.82
C TYR A 125 19.62 16.33 -5.59
N GLY A 126 20.78 16.08 -4.99
CA GLY A 126 22.11 16.37 -5.55
C GLY A 126 22.86 15.14 -6.10
N GLY A 127 22.26 13.95 -6.04
CA GLY A 127 22.90 12.72 -6.52
C GLY A 127 22.96 12.63 -8.05
N LYS A 128 23.83 11.76 -8.57
CA LYS A 128 23.91 11.49 -10.01
C LYS A 128 22.76 10.59 -10.42
N ARG A 129 21.98 11.02 -11.43
CA ARG A 129 20.99 10.15 -12.05
C ARG A 129 21.71 9.19 -12.99
N ASN A 130 21.41 7.90 -12.89
CA ASN A 130 22.07 6.92 -13.74
C ASN A 130 21.61 7.11 -15.20
N ALA A 131 22.56 7.11 -16.13
CA ALA A 131 22.25 7.21 -17.56
C ALA A 131 21.46 6.00 -18.08
N ALA A 132 21.61 4.85 -17.41
CA ALA A 132 20.86 3.63 -17.63
C ALA A 132 20.40 3.04 -16.29
N LYS A 133 19.30 2.28 -16.29
CA LYS A 133 18.85 1.56 -15.09
C LYS A 133 19.91 0.54 -14.66
N LEU A 134 20.12 0.42 -13.35
CA LEU A 134 20.97 -0.64 -12.80
C LEU A 134 20.41 -2.03 -13.14
N SER A 135 21.27 -3.05 -13.20
CA SER A 135 20.79 -4.43 -13.29
C SER A 135 20.01 -4.78 -12.01
N PRO A 136 19.08 -5.75 -12.04
CA PRO A 136 18.33 -6.16 -10.86
C PRO A 136 19.23 -6.50 -9.66
N GLU A 137 20.35 -7.19 -9.90
CA GLU A 137 21.31 -7.60 -8.86
C GLU A 137 21.98 -6.39 -8.22
N LYS A 138 22.48 -5.45 -9.04
CA LYS A 138 23.07 -4.21 -8.52
C LYS A 138 22.06 -3.37 -7.76
N LEU A 139 20.81 -3.29 -8.23
CA LEU A 139 19.77 -2.54 -7.53
C LEU A 139 19.40 -3.17 -6.18
N LEU A 140 19.38 -4.50 -6.10
CA LEU A 140 19.20 -5.23 -4.84
C LEU A 140 20.35 -4.94 -3.86
N CYS A 141 21.60 -4.87 -4.34
CA CYS A 141 22.75 -4.47 -3.54
C CYS A 141 22.63 -3.05 -2.99
N GLU A 142 22.28 -2.08 -3.84
CA GLU A 142 22.07 -0.70 -3.42
C GLU A 142 20.96 -0.59 -2.36
N LEU A 143 19.85 -1.32 -2.53
CA LEU A 143 18.78 -1.38 -1.54
C LEU A 143 19.25 -1.96 -0.20
N ARG A 144 20.01 -3.06 -0.22
CA ARG A 144 20.56 -3.70 0.98
C ARG A 144 21.55 -2.80 1.71
N ASP A 145 22.47 -2.18 0.98
CA ASP A 145 23.65 -1.53 1.54
C ASP A 145 23.40 -0.06 1.92
N ARG A 146 22.40 0.60 1.31
CA ARG A 146 22.15 2.05 1.52
C ARG A 146 20.85 2.37 2.26
N VAL A 147 19.93 1.41 2.41
CA VAL A 147 18.66 1.64 3.11
C VAL A 147 18.70 1.01 4.50
N ASP A 148 18.91 1.85 5.51
CA ASP A 148 18.98 1.40 6.89
C ASP A 148 17.57 1.14 7.46
N VAL A 149 17.12 -0.12 7.42
CA VAL A 149 15.87 -0.52 8.06
C VAL A 149 16.03 -0.57 9.57
N THR A 150 15.89 0.59 10.20
CA THR A 150 16.07 0.78 11.64
C THR A 150 14.86 1.46 12.26
N MET A 151 14.61 1.11 13.52
CA MET A 151 13.58 1.74 14.35
C MET A 151 14.26 2.75 15.28
N ILE A 152 13.50 3.75 15.74
CA ILE A 152 13.94 4.63 16.83
C ILE A 152 14.16 3.80 18.10
N GLN A 153 15.32 4.00 18.73
CA GLN A 153 15.74 3.33 19.95
C GLN A 153 15.82 4.31 21.12
N GLY A 154 15.81 3.78 22.34
CA GLY A 154 15.98 4.56 23.58
C GLY A 154 17.38 5.18 23.77
N SER A 155 18.28 5.02 22.81
CA SER A 155 19.57 5.71 22.72
C SER A 155 19.52 6.96 21.84
N ASP A 156 18.54 7.06 20.94
CA ASP A 156 18.45 8.16 19.97
C ASP A 156 17.97 9.43 20.66
N ASP A 157 18.62 10.57 20.42
CA ASP A 157 18.13 11.86 20.89
C ASP A 157 16.93 12.33 20.04
N PRO A 158 15.81 12.82 20.64
CA PRO A 158 15.54 13.07 22.06
C PRO A 158 14.75 11.95 22.77
N PHE A 159 14.75 10.73 22.22
CA PHE A 159 14.10 9.54 22.78
C PHE A 159 14.89 8.87 23.92
N ASN A 160 16.08 9.38 24.24
CA ASN A 160 16.96 8.91 25.31
C ASN A 160 16.50 9.28 26.73
N THR A 161 15.41 10.03 26.88
CA THR A 161 14.82 10.35 28.19
C THR A 161 14.24 9.12 28.89
N SER A 162 14.16 9.15 30.22
CA SER A 162 13.57 8.07 31.02
C SER A 162 12.10 7.80 30.69
N ALA A 163 11.35 8.83 30.29
CA ALA A 163 9.95 8.70 29.86
C ALA A 163 9.84 7.89 28.55
N TRP A 164 10.66 8.22 27.55
CA TRP A 164 10.65 7.52 26.27
C TRP A 164 11.19 6.10 26.36
N ARG A 165 12.28 5.87 27.10
CA ARG A 165 12.89 4.54 27.28
C ARG A 165 11.94 3.49 27.87
N ARG A 166 10.95 3.90 28.67
CA ARG A 166 9.93 2.99 29.21
C ARG A 166 8.86 2.60 28.19
N LEU A 167 8.67 3.39 27.15
CA LEU A 167 7.61 3.20 26.16
C LEU A 167 8.11 2.52 24.89
N LEU A 168 9.33 2.80 24.46
CA LEU A 168 9.91 2.14 23.28
C LEU A 168 10.21 0.65 23.56
N PRO A 169 10.02 -0.24 22.58
CA PRO A 169 10.42 -1.64 22.72
C PRO A 169 11.91 -1.78 23.04
N ARG A 170 12.25 -2.69 23.97
CA ARG A 170 13.65 -2.95 24.35
C ARG A 170 14.40 -3.81 23.34
N ARG A 171 13.71 -4.77 22.73
CA ARG A 171 14.24 -5.62 21.67
C ARG A 171 14.08 -4.92 20.33
N SER A 172 15.09 -5.04 19.47
CA SER A 172 15.01 -4.64 18.07
C SER A 172 13.90 -5.40 17.34
N LEU A 173 13.47 -4.89 16.18
CA LEU A 173 12.44 -5.55 15.38
C LEU A 173 12.86 -6.97 14.97
N ASN A 174 14.14 -7.15 14.60
CA ASN A 174 14.69 -8.45 14.20
C ASN A 174 14.72 -9.45 15.37
N GLU A 175 15.04 -9.01 16.59
CA GLU A 175 14.98 -9.87 17.79
C GLU A 175 13.55 -10.24 18.18
N THR A 176 12.58 -9.37 17.92
CA THR A 176 11.17 -9.61 18.23
C THR A 176 10.53 -10.60 17.26
N LEU A 177 10.81 -10.47 15.96
CA LEU A 177 10.20 -11.32 14.93
C LEU A 177 11.04 -12.56 14.61
N GLY A 178 12.32 -12.55 14.95
CA GLY A 178 13.26 -13.61 14.62
C GLY A 178 13.52 -13.72 13.12
N ARG A 179 14.18 -14.81 12.75
CA ARG A 179 14.44 -15.15 11.36
C ARG A 179 13.17 -15.72 10.72
N LEU A 180 12.69 -15.07 9.66
CA LEU A 180 11.52 -15.51 8.90
C LEU A 180 11.96 -16.13 7.56
N GLY A 181 11.27 -17.18 7.11
CA GLY A 181 11.48 -17.79 5.82
C GLY A 181 10.72 -17.02 4.74
N ARG A 182 9.50 -17.49 4.43
CA ARG A 182 8.63 -16.92 3.39
C ARG A 182 7.62 -15.96 4.00
N CYS A 183 7.57 -14.73 3.50
CA CYS A 183 6.70 -13.69 4.02
C CYS A 183 5.77 -13.14 2.95
N ALA A 184 4.59 -12.67 3.36
CA ALA A 184 3.66 -11.96 2.49
C ALA A 184 3.55 -10.48 2.87
N VAL A 185 3.60 -9.61 1.87
CA VAL A 185 3.19 -8.21 1.96
C VAL A 185 1.87 -8.08 1.21
N VAL A 186 0.80 -7.78 1.93
CA VAL A 186 -0.55 -7.66 1.36
C VAL A 186 -0.85 -6.18 1.16
N SER A 187 -0.97 -5.73 -0.10
CA SER A 187 -1.38 -4.35 -0.38
C SER A 187 -2.79 -4.09 0.14
N SER A 188 -3.27 -2.85 0.03
CA SER A 188 -4.66 -2.53 0.37
C SER A 188 -5.56 -2.39 -0.85
N ALA A 189 -5.07 -2.72 -2.05
CA ALA A 189 -5.74 -2.41 -3.31
C ALA A 189 -7.12 -3.08 -3.46
N GLY A 190 -8.04 -2.40 -4.16
CA GLY A 190 -9.35 -2.96 -4.49
C GLY A 190 -9.31 -4.24 -5.32
N SER A 191 -8.22 -4.48 -6.04
CA SER A 191 -8.01 -5.68 -6.88
C SER A 191 -7.82 -6.97 -6.08
N LEU A 192 -7.68 -6.89 -4.75
CA LEU A 192 -7.72 -8.07 -3.87
C LEU A 192 -9.13 -8.67 -3.76
N LYS A 193 -10.18 -7.92 -4.05
CA LYS A 193 -11.55 -8.42 -3.94
C LYS A 193 -11.82 -9.55 -4.96
N SER A 194 -12.41 -10.65 -4.49
CA SER A 194 -12.67 -11.86 -5.27
C SER A 194 -11.40 -12.46 -5.91
N SER A 195 -10.27 -12.32 -5.21
CA SER A 195 -8.99 -12.89 -5.62
C SER A 195 -8.79 -14.31 -5.09
N HIS A 196 -9.48 -14.67 -4.00
CA HIS A 196 -9.33 -15.95 -3.30
C HIS A 196 -7.88 -16.26 -2.85
N LEU A 197 -7.07 -15.22 -2.62
CA LEU A 197 -5.65 -15.35 -2.25
C LEU A 197 -5.46 -15.67 -0.77
N GLY A 198 -6.51 -15.66 0.05
CA GLY A 198 -6.43 -15.80 1.50
C GLY A 198 -5.64 -17.03 1.98
N PRO A 199 -5.97 -18.25 1.52
CA PRO A 199 -5.22 -19.45 1.89
C PRO A 199 -3.74 -19.40 1.50
N GLU A 200 -3.42 -18.83 0.33
CA GLU A 200 -2.03 -18.67 -0.10
C GLU A 200 -1.29 -17.67 0.80
N ILE A 201 -1.90 -16.51 1.09
CA ILE A 201 -1.34 -15.49 1.98
C ILE A 201 -1.06 -16.09 3.37
N ASP A 202 -2.01 -16.82 3.94
CA ASP A 202 -1.87 -17.40 5.27
C ASP A 202 -0.86 -18.56 5.34
N SER A 203 -0.45 -19.12 4.21
CA SER A 203 0.62 -20.13 4.15
C SER A 203 2.03 -19.59 4.46
N HIS A 204 2.20 -18.27 4.54
CA HIS A 204 3.48 -17.62 4.83
C HIS A 204 3.79 -17.58 6.34
N ASP A 205 5.06 -17.55 6.71
CA ASP A 205 5.51 -17.48 8.10
C ASP A 205 5.04 -16.18 8.76
N ALA A 206 5.11 -15.07 8.01
CA ALA A 206 4.66 -13.75 8.45
C ALA A 206 3.89 -13.00 7.37
N VAL A 207 2.90 -12.21 7.81
CA VAL A 207 2.09 -11.35 6.94
C VAL A 207 2.17 -9.91 7.41
N LEU A 208 2.58 -9.01 6.50
CA LEU A 208 2.57 -7.56 6.70
C LEU A 208 1.33 -6.94 6.05
N ARG A 209 0.64 -6.09 6.81
CA ARG A 209 -0.53 -5.29 6.36
C ARG A 209 -0.34 -3.81 6.64
N PHE A 210 -1.20 -2.98 6.05
CA PHE A 210 -1.08 -1.52 6.12
C PHE A 210 -2.28 -0.85 6.78
N ASN A 211 -2.00 0.20 7.55
CA ASN A 211 -3.01 1.13 8.07
C ASN A 211 -4.21 0.41 8.70
N GLY A 212 -5.44 0.80 8.35
CA GLY A 212 -6.69 0.20 8.83
C GLY A 212 -7.21 -0.94 7.95
N ALA A 213 -6.37 -1.58 7.11
CA ALA A 213 -6.82 -2.65 6.22
C ALA A 213 -7.28 -3.88 7.04
N PRO A 214 -8.58 -4.24 7.03
CA PRO A 214 -9.15 -5.28 7.89
C PRO A 214 -9.01 -6.67 7.26
N THR A 215 -9.05 -7.71 8.09
CA THR A 215 -9.16 -9.12 7.64
C THR A 215 -10.58 -9.65 7.78
N LYS A 216 -11.29 -9.27 8.86
CA LYS A 216 -12.67 -9.68 9.11
C LYS A 216 -13.60 -9.22 7.98
N GLY A 217 -14.35 -10.17 7.41
CA GLY A 217 -15.22 -9.99 6.26
C GLY A 217 -14.53 -10.15 4.89
N PHE A 218 -13.21 -10.37 4.87
CA PHE A 218 -12.40 -10.44 3.65
C PHE A 218 -11.44 -11.64 3.64
N GLN A 219 -11.56 -12.58 4.58
CA GLN A 219 -10.57 -13.64 4.82
C GLN A 219 -10.29 -14.50 3.59
N GLU A 220 -11.32 -14.78 2.78
CA GLU A 220 -11.16 -15.56 1.54
C GLU A 220 -10.19 -14.90 0.56
N ASP A 221 -10.22 -13.57 0.51
CA ASP A 221 -9.41 -12.77 -0.41
C ASP A 221 -8.05 -12.36 0.18
N VAL A 222 -8.01 -12.02 1.47
CA VAL A 222 -6.84 -11.39 2.08
C VAL A 222 -6.20 -12.19 3.20
N GLY A 223 -6.79 -13.31 3.62
CA GLY A 223 -6.33 -14.13 4.74
C GLY A 223 -6.66 -13.54 6.11
N GLU A 224 -6.36 -14.30 7.16
CA GLU A 224 -6.60 -13.94 8.57
C GLU A 224 -5.34 -13.44 9.27
N LYS A 225 -4.17 -13.94 8.89
CA LYS A 225 -2.91 -13.70 9.61
C LYS A 225 -2.47 -12.24 9.48
N THR A 226 -2.06 -11.65 10.60
CA THR A 226 -1.39 -10.34 10.67
C THR A 226 -0.24 -10.42 11.66
N THR A 227 0.99 -10.48 11.17
CA THR A 227 2.21 -10.55 12.00
C THR A 227 2.78 -9.16 12.23
N VAL A 228 2.78 -8.32 11.19
CA VAL A 228 3.26 -6.94 11.24
C VAL A 228 2.21 -6.02 10.63
N ARG A 229 1.98 -4.86 11.24
CA ARG A 229 1.15 -3.80 10.66
C ARG A 229 1.91 -2.49 10.63
N LEU A 230 2.15 -1.99 9.41
CA LEU A 230 2.75 -0.68 9.19
C LEU A 230 1.64 0.38 9.05
N VAL A 231 1.64 1.35 9.96
CA VAL A 231 0.66 2.46 9.98
C VAL A 231 1.39 3.78 9.73
N ASN A 232 0.76 4.69 8.99
CA ASN A 232 1.26 6.07 8.91
C ASN A 232 0.85 6.88 10.16
N SER A 233 1.58 7.95 10.41
CA SER A 233 1.37 8.85 11.54
C SER A 233 0.03 9.59 11.49
N GLN A 234 -0.51 9.86 10.29
CA GLN A 234 -1.84 10.45 10.11
C GLN A 234 -2.91 9.57 10.77
N LEU A 235 -2.89 8.26 10.50
CA LEU A 235 -3.83 7.31 11.06
C LEU A 235 -3.78 7.27 12.59
N VAL A 236 -2.57 7.33 13.15
CA VAL A 236 -2.37 7.33 14.61
C VAL A 236 -2.84 8.65 15.24
N THR A 237 -2.85 9.75 14.47
CA THR A 237 -3.14 11.09 14.99
C THR A 237 -4.61 11.48 14.89
N VAL A 238 -5.28 11.11 13.80
CA VAL A 238 -6.65 11.52 13.48
C VAL A 238 -7.66 10.68 14.25
N GLU A 239 -8.54 11.32 15.05
CA GLU A 239 -9.49 10.63 15.94
C GLU A 239 -10.52 9.79 15.18
N GLU A 240 -10.95 10.22 14.00
CA GLU A 240 -11.89 9.51 13.14
C GLU A 240 -11.38 8.14 12.70
N GLN A 241 -10.06 7.89 12.78
CA GLN A 241 -9.45 6.60 12.46
C GLN A 241 -9.52 5.61 13.63
N GLN A 242 -9.96 6.04 14.81
CA GLN A 242 -10.24 5.19 15.98
C GLN A 242 -9.07 4.29 16.40
N PHE A 243 -7.81 4.69 16.13
CA PHE A 243 -6.62 3.88 16.37
C PHE A 243 -6.49 3.36 17.81
N LEU A 244 -6.88 4.16 18.81
CA LEU A 244 -6.79 3.78 20.24
C LEU A 244 -7.90 2.83 20.71
N ALA A 245 -8.99 2.71 19.92
CA ALA A 245 -10.21 2.00 20.30
C ALA A 245 -10.45 0.73 19.50
N ASP A 246 -10.08 0.72 18.21
CA ASP A 246 -10.33 -0.40 17.31
C ASP A 246 -9.45 -1.62 17.66
N ALA A 247 -10.10 -2.77 17.85
CA ALA A 247 -9.43 -4.04 18.16
C ALA A 247 -8.51 -4.54 17.04
N LEU A 248 -8.68 -4.06 15.79
CA LEU A 248 -7.82 -4.38 14.66
C LEU A 248 -6.34 -4.17 14.96
N TYR A 249 -6.03 -3.11 15.71
CA TYR A 249 -4.64 -2.72 15.99
C TYR A 249 -4.01 -3.56 17.11
N GLY A 250 -4.79 -4.33 17.87
CA GLY A 250 -4.29 -5.19 18.95
C GLY A 250 -3.58 -6.48 18.48
N ALA A 251 -3.48 -6.71 17.16
CA ALA A 251 -2.87 -7.89 16.58
C ALA A 251 -1.45 -7.62 16.05
N GLY A 252 -0.52 -8.51 16.35
CA GLY A 252 0.85 -8.51 15.81
C GLY A 252 1.71 -7.34 16.29
N THR A 253 2.86 -7.17 15.63
CA THR A 253 3.78 -6.06 15.86
C THR A 253 3.33 -4.83 15.06
N LEU A 254 3.26 -3.67 15.72
CA LEU A 254 2.96 -2.41 15.06
C LEU A 254 4.25 -1.65 14.70
N ILE A 255 4.23 -0.95 13.58
CA ILE A 255 5.27 0.02 13.20
C ILE A 255 4.56 1.30 12.74
N VAL A 256 4.88 2.44 13.34
CA VAL A 256 4.42 3.76 12.84
C VAL A 256 5.55 4.45 12.10
N TRP A 257 5.23 5.11 10.98
CA TRP A 257 6.16 5.97 10.25
C TRP A 257 5.55 7.35 9.98
N ASP A 258 6.39 8.38 9.90
CA ASP A 258 6.00 9.77 9.65
C ASP A 258 6.92 10.40 8.60
N PRO A 259 6.38 11.13 7.61
CA PRO A 259 7.18 11.95 6.72
C PRO A 259 8.01 12.98 7.49
N ALA A 260 9.32 12.97 7.29
CA ALA A 260 10.23 13.98 7.83
C ALA A 260 10.66 14.94 6.71
N PRO A 261 11.13 16.16 7.02
CA PRO A 261 11.84 16.95 6.03
C PRO A 261 13.04 16.17 5.46
N TYR A 262 13.40 16.43 4.20
CA TYR A 262 14.43 15.70 3.49
C TYR A 262 15.78 15.77 4.22
N HIS A 263 16.37 14.60 4.50
CA HIS A 263 17.64 14.44 5.25
C HIS A 263 17.68 15.13 6.64
N ALA A 264 16.52 15.42 7.25
CA ALA A 264 16.45 15.99 8.59
C ALA A 264 17.01 15.04 9.65
N ARG A 265 17.65 15.61 10.68
CA ARG A 265 18.04 14.84 11.86
C ARG A 265 16.81 14.40 12.67
N VAL A 266 16.92 13.30 13.43
CA VAL A 266 15.84 12.81 14.31
C VAL A 266 15.32 13.90 15.24
N ALA A 267 16.20 14.70 15.84
CA ALA A 267 15.80 15.81 16.72
C ALA A 267 15.07 16.95 15.99
N GLU A 268 15.39 17.21 14.73
CA GLU A 268 14.70 18.22 13.90
C GLU A 268 13.30 17.73 13.53
N TRP A 269 13.19 16.47 13.11
CA TRP A 269 11.90 15.81 12.85
C TRP A 269 11.03 15.74 14.11
N TYR A 270 11.58 15.35 15.25
CA TYR A 270 10.84 15.26 16.51
C TYR A 270 10.17 16.59 16.91
N ARG A 271 10.81 17.73 16.64
CA ARG A 271 10.26 19.06 16.92
C ARG A 271 9.09 19.41 16.00
N LYS A 272 9.10 18.92 14.76
CA LYS A 272 8.10 19.23 13.74
C LYS A 272 7.79 18.00 12.87
N PRO A 273 7.11 16.98 13.44
CA PRO A 273 6.65 15.84 12.65
C PRO A 273 5.53 16.29 11.71
N ASP A 274 5.27 15.54 10.64
CA ASP A 274 4.17 15.87 9.71
C ASP A 274 2.81 15.72 10.40
N TYR A 275 2.68 14.68 11.25
CA TYR A 275 1.57 14.53 12.18
C TYR A 275 2.07 14.34 13.61
N LYS A 276 1.40 14.97 14.58
CA LYS A 276 1.78 14.94 16.01
C LYS A 276 1.35 13.61 16.69
N PHE A 277 1.83 12.48 16.19
CA PHE A 277 1.40 11.14 16.63
C PHE A 277 1.96 10.70 17.99
N PHE A 278 3.00 11.38 18.51
CA PHE A 278 3.71 10.94 19.72
C PHE A 278 2.80 10.78 20.94
N GLU A 279 1.83 11.66 21.16
CA GLU A 279 0.92 11.53 22.32
C GLU A 279 -0.01 10.32 22.21
N ASN A 280 -0.53 10.05 21.01
CA ASN A 280 -1.36 8.85 20.80
C ASN A 280 -0.52 7.57 20.83
N TYR A 281 0.73 7.61 20.34
CA TYR A 281 1.69 6.52 20.52
C TYR A 281 1.91 6.20 22.00
N LYS A 282 2.16 7.22 22.85
CA LYS A 282 2.33 7.04 24.30
C LYS A 282 1.08 6.45 24.95
N LYS A 283 -0.11 6.98 24.64
CA LYS A 283 -1.40 6.46 25.14
C LYS A 283 -1.59 4.99 24.78
N TYR A 284 -1.30 4.62 23.53
CA TYR A 284 -1.39 3.24 23.07
C TYR A 284 -0.43 2.32 23.83
N ARG A 285 0.85 2.71 23.95
CA ARG A 285 1.87 1.93 24.67
C ARG A 285 1.55 1.73 26.15
N ILE A 286 0.93 2.71 26.80
CA ILE A 286 0.48 2.59 28.19
C ILE A 286 -0.65 1.56 28.30
N LYS A 287 -1.58 1.54 27.34
CA LYS A 287 -2.71 0.59 27.33
C LYS A 287 -2.32 -0.83 26.90
N HIS A 288 -1.30 -0.96 26.04
CA HIS A 288 -0.87 -2.22 25.45
C HIS A 288 0.64 -2.47 25.67
N PRO A 289 1.12 -2.57 26.93
CA PRO A 289 2.56 -2.58 27.24
C PRO A 289 3.31 -3.75 26.61
N GLU A 290 2.67 -4.91 26.51
CA GLU A 290 3.27 -6.15 26.00
C GLU A 290 3.32 -6.22 24.46
N GLN A 291 2.51 -5.43 23.75
CA GLN A 291 2.50 -5.47 22.29
C GLN A 291 3.67 -4.65 21.71
N PRO A 292 4.56 -5.25 20.90
CA PRO A 292 5.64 -4.49 20.28
C PRO A 292 5.09 -3.42 19.33
N PHE A 293 5.48 -2.17 19.56
CA PHE A 293 5.09 -1.04 18.71
C PHE A 293 6.28 -0.11 18.48
N TYR A 294 6.83 -0.15 17.28
CA TYR A 294 8.03 0.57 16.88
C TYR A 294 7.70 1.88 16.16
N ILE A 295 8.67 2.78 16.15
CA ILE A 295 8.66 3.99 15.33
C ILE A 295 9.77 3.83 14.29
N LEU A 296 9.43 3.87 13.00
CA LEU A 296 10.41 3.77 11.91
C LEU A 296 11.33 5.00 11.94
N ASN A 297 12.64 4.79 11.78
CA ASN A 297 13.58 5.90 11.71
C ASN A 297 13.32 6.73 10.43
N PRO A 298 13.10 8.06 10.53
CA PRO A 298 12.72 8.89 9.39
C PRO A 298 13.75 8.95 8.25
N LYS A 299 15.01 8.53 8.49
CA LYS A 299 16.02 8.46 7.42
C LYS A 299 15.70 7.43 6.34
N MET A 300 15.07 6.31 6.73
CA MET A 300 14.86 5.15 5.87
C MET A 300 14.03 5.51 4.62
N GLN A 301 13.00 6.34 4.78
CA GLN A 301 12.13 6.76 3.67
C GLN A 301 12.89 7.58 2.62
N TRP A 302 13.87 8.39 3.04
CA TRP A 302 14.62 9.26 2.13
C TRP A 302 15.82 8.55 1.50
N GLN A 303 16.47 7.64 2.23
CA GLN A 303 17.45 6.70 1.65
C GLN A 303 16.81 5.88 0.52
N LEU A 304 15.59 5.39 0.74
CA LEU A 304 14.84 4.67 -0.29
C LEU A 304 14.38 5.58 -1.44
N TRP A 305 13.97 6.81 -1.13
CA TRP A 305 13.61 7.80 -2.14
C TRP A 305 14.78 8.16 -3.07
N ASP A 306 16.00 8.29 -2.51
CA ASP A 306 17.20 8.56 -3.29
C ASP A 306 17.45 7.47 -4.34
N ILE A 307 17.34 6.20 -3.95
CA ILE A 307 17.45 5.06 -4.89
C ILE A 307 16.36 5.10 -5.96
N LEU A 308 15.11 5.43 -5.59
CA LEU A 308 14.02 5.59 -6.55
C LEU A 308 14.30 6.71 -7.55
N GLN A 309 14.80 7.85 -7.09
CA GLN A 309 15.12 9.00 -7.95
C GLN A 309 16.32 8.70 -8.86
N GLU A 310 17.35 8.01 -8.36
CA GLU A 310 18.54 7.58 -9.13
C GLU A 310 18.18 6.64 -10.28
N ASN A 311 17.18 5.78 -10.07
CA ASN A 311 16.75 4.76 -11.03
C ASN A 311 15.52 5.19 -11.85
N SER A 312 15.14 6.47 -11.77
CA SER A 312 14.05 7.06 -12.55
C SER A 312 14.57 8.01 -13.64
N LEU A 313 14.01 7.86 -14.85
CA LEU A 313 14.35 8.69 -16.01
C LEU A 313 13.75 10.11 -15.97
N GLU A 314 13.02 10.44 -14.92
CA GLU A 314 12.50 11.78 -14.66
C GLU A 314 12.48 12.10 -13.16
N HIS A 315 12.22 13.36 -12.81
CA HIS A 315 12.03 13.77 -11.42
C HIS A 315 10.79 13.12 -10.83
N ILE A 316 10.91 12.42 -9.72
CA ILE A 316 9.77 11.80 -9.04
C ILE A 316 9.15 12.78 -8.04
N GLN A 317 7.94 12.50 -7.56
CA GLN A 317 7.30 13.33 -6.53
C GLN A 317 8.25 13.51 -5.32
N PRO A 318 8.49 14.74 -4.84
CA PRO A 318 9.37 15.03 -3.71
C PRO A 318 8.66 14.75 -2.37
N ASN A 319 8.10 13.55 -2.28
CA ASN A 319 7.30 13.02 -1.21
C ASN A 319 7.83 11.61 -0.91
N PRO A 320 7.77 11.14 0.34
CA PRO A 320 8.34 9.84 0.69
C PRO A 320 7.65 8.69 -0.06
N PRO A 321 8.32 7.53 -0.20
CA PRO A 321 7.73 6.33 -0.75
C PRO A 321 6.45 5.92 -0.03
N SER A 322 5.56 5.20 -0.71
CA SER A 322 4.33 4.70 -0.10
C SER A 322 4.60 3.74 1.05
N SER A 323 3.64 3.59 1.98
CA SER A 323 3.72 2.56 3.02
C SER A 323 3.94 1.17 2.41
N GLY A 324 3.37 0.90 1.22
CA GLY A 324 3.59 -0.32 0.46
C GLY A 324 5.07 -0.58 0.20
N MET A 325 5.77 0.39 -0.39
CA MET A 325 7.20 0.27 -0.70
C MET A 325 8.07 0.20 0.56
N LEU A 326 7.76 0.98 1.60
CA LEU A 326 8.45 0.88 2.90
C LEU A 326 8.30 -0.52 3.51
N GLY A 327 7.07 -1.07 3.48
CA GLY A 327 6.76 -2.40 3.98
C GLY A 327 7.47 -3.51 3.21
N ILE A 328 7.59 -3.38 1.89
CA ILE A 328 8.36 -4.32 1.06
C ILE A 328 9.82 -4.38 1.54
N VAL A 329 10.48 -3.23 1.66
CA VAL A 329 11.90 -3.17 2.08
C VAL A 329 12.07 -3.64 3.53
N ILE A 330 11.13 -3.33 4.42
CA ILE A 330 11.12 -3.87 5.79
C ILE A 330 11.07 -5.40 5.75
N MET A 331 10.16 -6.01 4.99
CA MET A 331 10.06 -7.48 4.93
C MET A 331 11.26 -8.12 4.23
N MET A 332 11.85 -7.48 3.22
CA MET A 332 13.09 -7.96 2.60
C MET A 332 14.25 -7.99 3.60
N SER A 333 14.28 -7.09 4.59
CA SER A 333 15.29 -7.12 5.66
C SER A 333 15.07 -8.24 6.70
N LEU A 334 13.84 -8.75 6.81
CA LEU A 334 13.43 -9.70 7.85
C LEU A 334 13.26 -11.14 7.34
N CYS A 335 13.02 -11.33 6.05
CA CYS A 335 12.62 -12.60 5.45
C CYS A 335 13.67 -13.13 4.48
N ASP A 336 13.60 -14.43 4.16
CA ASP A 336 14.43 -15.06 3.11
C ASP A 336 13.80 -14.84 1.71
N GLU A 337 12.47 -14.80 1.63
CA GLU A 337 11.69 -14.54 0.42
C GLU A 337 10.44 -13.71 0.77
N VAL A 338 10.08 -12.76 -0.09
CA VAL A 338 8.90 -11.90 0.10
C VAL A 338 7.99 -11.99 -1.13
N HIS A 339 6.77 -12.47 -0.90
CA HIS A 339 5.67 -12.35 -1.85
C HIS A 339 4.91 -11.06 -1.61
N VAL A 340 4.71 -10.25 -2.66
CA VAL A 340 3.93 -9.01 -2.56
C VAL A 340 2.69 -9.13 -3.42
N TYR A 341 1.53 -8.97 -2.81
CA TYR A 341 0.23 -9.19 -3.42
C TYR A 341 -0.46 -7.88 -3.76
N GLU A 342 -0.92 -7.76 -5.01
CA GLU A 342 -1.68 -6.63 -5.57
C GLU A 342 -0.99 -5.27 -5.37
N PHE A 343 0.34 -5.27 -5.27
CA PHE A 343 1.13 -4.05 -5.43
C PHE A 343 1.34 -3.77 -6.93
N LEU A 344 1.83 -4.77 -7.67
CA LEU A 344 1.65 -4.81 -9.12
C LEU A 344 0.26 -5.38 -9.40
N PRO A 345 -0.61 -4.63 -10.12
CA PRO A 345 -1.99 -5.05 -10.30
C PRO A 345 -2.08 -6.28 -11.20
N SER A 346 -2.97 -7.20 -10.83
CA SER A 346 -3.34 -8.35 -11.64
C SER A 346 -4.32 -7.97 -12.76
N LYS A 347 -4.87 -8.99 -13.45
CA LYS A 347 -6.02 -8.85 -14.34
C LYS A 347 -7.26 -8.23 -13.66
N ARG A 348 -7.31 -8.20 -12.33
CA ARG A 348 -8.36 -7.55 -11.51
C ARG A 348 -8.11 -6.06 -11.29
N GLN A 349 -7.18 -5.44 -12.01
CA GLN A 349 -6.93 -4.00 -11.90
C GLN A 349 -8.24 -3.20 -11.94
N THR A 350 -8.44 -2.36 -10.94
CA THR A 350 -9.65 -1.57 -10.76
C THR A 350 -9.33 -0.16 -10.28
N ASP A 351 -10.27 0.76 -10.45
CA ASP A 351 -10.22 2.10 -9.87
C ASP A 351 -10.73 2.12 -8.42
N VAL A 352 -11.35 1.04 -7.92
CA VAL A 352 -11.67 0.90 -6.48
C VAL A 352 -10.37 0.98 -5.68
N CYS A 353 -10.27 1.98 -4.82
CA CYS A 353 -9.00 2.30 -4.15
C CYS A 353 -8.58 1.21 -3.17
N HIS A 354 -9.50 0.75 -2.32
CA HIS A 354 -9.22 -0.28 -1.33
C HIS A 354 -10.27 -1.39 -1.30
N TYR A 355 -9.86 -2.62 -1.01
CA TYR A 355 -10.77 -3.79 -1.00
C TYR A 355 -11.91 -3.66 0.02
N TYR A 356 -11.69 -2.88 1.08
CA TYR A 356 -12.62 -2.64 2.17
C TYR A 356 -13.39 -1.31 2.04
N GLN A 357 -13.30 -0.64 0.89
CA GLN A 357 -13.99 0.62 0.62
C GLN A 357 -14.68 0.59 -0.74
N LYS A 358 -15.58 1.57 -0.98
CA LYS A 358 -16.39 1.65 -2.19
C LYS A 358 -16.02 2.81 -3.12
N PHE A 359 -15.11 3.70 -2.70
CA PHE A 359 -14.74 4.86 -3.53
C PHE A 359 -13.72 4.47 -4.60
N HIS A 360 -13.78 5.21 -5.71
CA HIS A 360 -12.94 4.99 -6.87
C HIS A 360 -11.92 6.12 -6.99
N ASP A 361 -10.64 5.76 -6.99
CA ASP A 361 -9.56 6.68 -7.31
C ASP A 361 -8.37 5.94 -7.92
N ARG A 362 -8.17 6.13 -9.23
CA ARG A 362 -7.03 5.58 -9.96
C ARG A 362 -5.67 6.03 -9.40
N ALA A 363 -5.63 7.12 -8.63
CA ALA A 363 -4.43 7.56 -7.93
C ALA A 363 -3.91 6.53 -6.91
N CYS A 364 -4.79 5.71 -6.31
CA CYS A 364 -4.39 4.68 -5.37
C CYS A 364 -3.55 3.58 -6.03
N THR A 365 -3.78 3.33 -7.32
CA THR A 365 -3.05 2.33 -8.11
C THR A 365 -1.87 2.95 -8.88
N MET A 366 -2.00 4.19 -9.36
CA MET A 366 -1.01 4.81 -10.26
C MET A 366 -0.11 5.85 -9.58
N GLY A 367 -0.44 6.27 -8.35
CA GLY A 367 0.26 7.32 -7.61
C GLY A 367 -0.34 8.71 -7.78
N ALA A 368 -0.32 9.47 -6.68
CA ALA A 368 -0.57 10.91 -6.64
C ALA A 368 0.47 11.59 -5.75
N TYR A 369 0.28 11.50 -4.43
CA TYR A 369 1.22 12.01 -3.41
C TYR A 369 2.55 11.24 -3.44
N HIS A 370 2.50 9.91 -3.35
CA HIS A 370 3.69 9.06 -3.39
C HIS A 370 4.20 8.87 -4.82
N PRO A 371 5.51 8.61 -5.02
CA PRO A 371 6.08 8.21 -6.31
C PRO A 371 5.72 6.75 -6.70
N LEU A 372 4.49 6.31 -6.43
CA LEU A 372 4.03 4.92 -6.51
C LEU A 372 4.22 4.29 -7.90
N LEU A 373 4.10 5.08 -8.98
CA LEU A 373 4.40 4.61 -10.33
C LEU A 373 5.85 4.07 -10.42
N PHE A 374 6.80 4.82 -9.87
CA PHE A 374 8.22 4.51 -9.92
C PHE A 374 8.59 3.42 -8.93
N GLU A 375 7.91 3.34 -7.79
CA GLU A 375 8.00 2.20 -6.86
C GLU A 375 7.61 0.89 -7.55
N LYS A 376 6.49 0.89 -8.29
CA LYS A 376 6.05 -0.28 -9.06
C LYS A 376 7.00 -0.64 -10.19
N ASN A 377 7.61 0.34 -10.85
CA ASN A 377 8.66 0.08 -11.83
C ASN A 377 9.85 -0.64 -11.21
N LEU A 378 10.32 -0.16 -10.05
CA LEU A 378 11.42 -0.78 -9.33
C LEU A 378 11.05 -2.20 -8.92
N VAL A 379 9.89 -2.42 -8.29
CA VAL A 379 9.41 -3.75 -7.89
C VAL A 379 9.29 -4.70 -9.08
N LYS A 380 8.77 -4.24 -10.22
CA LYS A 380 8.70 -5.04 -11.45
C LYS A 380 10.09 -5.40 -11.97
N HIS A 381 11.06 -4.48 -11.85
CA HIS A 381 12.43 -4.68 -12.32
C HIS A 381 13.22 -5.69 -11.48
N ILE A 382 12.97 -5.77 -10.16
CA ILE A 382 13.63 -6.73 -9.25
C ILE A 382 12.82 -8.00 -8.98
N ASN A 383 11.66 -8.17 -9.62
CA ASN A 383 10.81 -9.35 -9.46
C ASN A 383 11.46 -10.61 -10.06
N GLN A 384 11.52 -11.68 -9.28
CA GLN A 384 12.01 -13.00 -9.67
C GLN A 384 10.88 -13.97 -10.09
N GLY A 385 9.61 -13.61 -9.84
CA GLY A 385 8.44 -14.38 -10.29
C GLY A 385 8.10 -14.17 -11.77
N THR A 386 7.08 -14.88 -12.27
CA THR A 386 6.69 -14.81 -13.69
C THR A 386 5.66 -13.72 -13.99
N ASP A 387 5.52 -13.34 -15.26
CA ASP A 387 4.41 -12.47 -15.70
C ASP A 387 3.04 -13.14 -15.50
N GLY A 388 2.97 -14.47 -15.57
CA GLY A 388 1.76 -15.25 -15.26
C GLY A 388 1.31 -15.09 -13.80
N ASP A 389 2.26 -15.03 -12.87
CA ASP A 389 2.00 -14.80 -11.44
C ASP A 389 1.41 -13.41 -11.20
N ILE A 390 1.98 -12.38 -11.85
CA ILE A 390 1.48 -11.01 -11.74
C ILE A 390 0.07 -10.94 -12.33
N TYR A 391 -0.14 -11.46 -13.55
CA TYR A 391 -1.45 -11.36 -14.19
C TYR A 391 -2.56 -12.11 -13.44
N THR A 392 -2.25 -13.29 -12.91
CA THR A 392 -3.27 -14.16 -12.31
C THR A 392 -3.48 -13.83 -10.83
N HIS A 393 -2.40 -13.64 -10.08
CA HIS A 393 -2.41 -13.51 -8.62
C HIS A 393 -2.07 -12.10 -8.15
N GLY A 394 -1.60 -11.21 -9.03
CA GLY A 394 -1.06 -9.92 -8.60
C GLY A 394 0.19 -10.08 -7.73
N ARG A 395 0.88 -11.23 -7.86
CA ARG A 395 1.97 -11.63 -6.99
C ARG A 395 3.31 -11.36 -7.67
N VAL A 396 4.21 -10.70 -6.94
CA VAL A 396 5.64 -10.65 -7.24
C VAL A 396 6.42 -11.36 -6.16
N THR A 397 7.56 -11.92 -6.53
CA THR A 397 8.49 -12.63 -5.63
C THR A 397 9.80 -11.86 -5.60
N LEU A 398 10.21 -11.44 -4.40
CA LEU A 398 11.43 -10.68 -4.15
C LEU A 398 12.34 -11.45 -3.18
N PRO A 399 13.66 -11.46 -3.40
CA PRO A 399 14.57 -12.09 -2.47
C PRO A 399 14.69 -11.25 -1.19
N GLY A 400 14.82 -11.92 -0.05
CA GLY A 400 15.29 -11.30 1.17
C GLY A 400 16.73 -10.81 1.02
N PHE A 401 17.08 -9.71 1.70
CA PHE A 401 18.43 -9.15 1.66
C PHE A 401 19.51 -10.12 2.13
N ARG A 402 19.15 -11.10 2.97
CA ARG A 402 20.04 -12.18 3.43
C ARG A 402 20.51 -13.10 2.29
N ASN A 403 19.76 -13.15 1.19
CA ASN A 403 20.04 -13.95 0.00
C ASN A 403 20.57 -13.11 -1.18
N VAL A 404 20.85 -11.82 -0.98
CA VAL A 404 21.40 -10.94 -2.01
C VAL A 404 22.92 -10.97 -1.97
N HIS A 405 23.53 -11.30 -3.10
CA HIS A 405 24.98 -11.34 -3.27
C HIS A 405 25.51 -10.08 -3.95
N CYS A 406 26.42 -9.42 -3.26
CA CYS A 406 27.25 -8.29 -3.68
C CYS A 406 28.65 -8.60 -3.14
#